data_AF-A0A7V4PM89-F1
#
_entry.id   AF-A0A7V4PM89-F1
#
_cell.length_a   1.000
_cell.length_b   1.000
_cell.length_c   1.000
_cell.angle_alpha   90.00
_cell.angle_beta   90.00
_cell.angle_gamma   90.00
#
_symmetry.space_group_name_H-M   'P 1'
#
loop_
_entity.id
_entity.type
_entity.pdbx_description
1 polymer ?
#
loop_
_entity_poly.entity_id
_entity_poly.type
_entity_poly.pdbx_seq_one_letter_code
_entity_poly.pdbx_strand_id
1 'polypeptide(L)'
;MKKDCSSLSTLIDKYFDGETSQREQEAVEAHLKQCPACQERLKFMSEIKGAFRRPVLEALEKETFPWLWEKIEREIRSKPRESFWESIKGWFEITPFLKKRIWIPATVVAILLILLISPTLFKKNSSHFPLPVVEYVESKTNNIMIYELESGKVTVIWLFEESEAESSPS
;
A
#
# COMPACT_ATOMS: atom_id res chain seq x y z
N MET A 1 13.15 52.06 -8.47
CA MET A 1 13.06 50.70 -7.86
C MET A 1 12.18 50.64 -6.60
N LYS A 2 11.12 51.46 -6.46
CA LYS A 2 10.17 51.35 -5.33
C LYS A 2 9.03 50.35 -5.58
N LYS A 3 8.70 50.07 -6.86
CA LYS A 3 7.55 49.24 -7.23
C LYS A 3 7.75 47.75 -6.92
N ASP A 4 9.00 47.28 -6.88
CA ASP A 4 9.31 45.87 -6.58
C ASP A 4 9.29 45.56 -5.08
N CYS A 5 9.45 46.58 -4.22
CA CYS A 5 9.48 46.38 -2.76
C CYS A 5 8.10 46.01 -2.19
N SER A 6 7.03 46.60 -2.71
CA SER A 6 5.68 46.32 -2.21
C SER A 6 5.22 44.91 -2.57
N SER A 7 5.53 44.44 -3.77
CA SER A 7 5.19 43.07 -4.21
C SER A 7 6.04 42.01 -3.48
N LEU A 8 7.31 42.31 -3.17
CA LEU A 8 8.16 41.42 -2.38
C LEU A 8 7.88 41.42 -0.88
N SER A 9 7.12 42.39 -0.35
CA SER A 9 6.91 42.50 1.10
C SER A 9 6.31 41.23 1.71
N THR A 10 5.25 40.68 1.09
CA THR A 10 4.64 39.41 1.51
C THR A 10 5.61 38.24 1.36
N LEU A 11 6.48 38.28 0.35
CA LEU A 11 7.45 37.21 0.11
C LEU A 11 8.59 37.24 1.14
N ILE A 12 8.99 38.42 1.60
CA ILE A 12 9.98 38.61 2.67
C ILE A 12 9.41 38.10 4.01
N ASP A 13 8.13 38.32 4.28
CA ASP A 13 7.49 37.78 5.49
C ASP A 13 7.49 36.24 5.47
N LYS A 14 7.08 35.63 4.35
CA LYS A 14 7.16 34.17 4.16
C LYS A 14 8.60 33.65 4.25
N TYR A 15 9.56 34.40 3.71
CA TYR A 15 10.98 34.03 3.77
C TYR A 15 11.47 34.00 5.22
N PHE A 16 11.05 34.96 6.03
CA PHE A 16 11.39 35.03 7.45
C PHE A 16 10.83 33.84 8.26
N ASP A 17 9.63 33.39 7.90
CA ASP A 17 8.97 32.23 8.53
C ASP A 17 9.46 30.88 7.98
N GLY A 18 10.25 30.88 6.89
CA GLY A 18 10.76 29.67 6.25
C GLY A 18 9.76 28.98 5.32
N GLU A 19 8.72 29.69 4.87
CA GLU A 19 7.61 29.16 4.06
C GLU A 19 7.79 29.35 2.54
N THR A 20 8.98 29.74 2.09
CA THR A 20 9.30 29.99 0.68
C THR A 20 9.89 28.78 -0.02
N SER A 21 9.53 28.58 -1.27
CA SER A 21 10.22 27.66 -2.18
C SER A 21 11.64 28.16 -2.54
N GLN A 22 12.48 27.29 -3.08
CA GLN A 22 13.86 27.64 -3.48
C GLN A 22 13.92 28.83 -4.45
N ARG A 23 13.03 28.86 -5.46
CA ARG A 23 12.96 29.96 -6.43
C ARG A 23 12.57 31.28 -5.77
N GLU A 24 11.68 31.24 -4.79
CA GLU A 24 11.25 32.40 -4.03
C GLU A 24 12.36 32.91 -3.11
N GLN A 25 13.13 32.00 -2.48
CA GLN A 25 14.31 32.36 -1.70
C GLN A 25 15.34 33.11 -2.54
N GLU A 26 15.69 32.58 -3.72
CA GLU A 26 16.64 33.23 -4.64
C GLU A 26 16.16 34.64 -5.05
N ALA A 27 14.86 34.81 -5.31
CA ALA A 27 14.28 36.10 -5.65
C ALA A 27 14.36 37.11 -4.49
N VAL A 28 14.06 36.67 -3.26
CA VAL A 28 14.18 37.50 -2.05
C VAL A 28 15.65 37.88 -1.81
N GLU A 29 16.58 36.93 -1.88
CA GLU A 29 18.01 37.19 -1.66
C GLU A 29 18.59 38.13 -2.71
N ALA A 30 18.21 37.98 -3.98
CA ALA A 30 18.61 38.89 -5.05
C ALA A 30 18.11 40.32 -4.78
N HIS A 31 16.86 40.47 -4.31
CA HIS A 31 16.30 41.76 -3.95
C HIS A 31 17.00 42.37 -2.72
N LEU A 32 17.23 41.57 -1.67
CA LEU A 32 17.90 42.03 -0.45
C LEU A 32 19.29 42.59 -0.75
N LYS A 33 20.06 41.98 -1.67
CA LYS A 33 21.38 42.51 -2.08
C LYS A 33 21.33 43.95 -2.63
N GLN A 34 20.17 44.39 -3.15
CA GLN A 34 20.02 45.67 -3.84
C GLN A 34 19.15 46.68 -3.08
N CYS A 35 18.45 46.25 -2.02
CA CYS A 35 17.47 47.06 -1.30
C CYS A 35 17.76 47.14 0.20
N PRO A 36 18.43 48.22 0.68
CA PRO A 36 18.73 48.43 2.10
C PRO A 36 17.46 48.51 2.97
N ALA A 37 16.38 49.12 2.48
CA ALA A 37 15.13 49.24 3.25
C ALA A 37 14.51 47.87 3.57
N CYS A 38 14.57 46.92 2.64
CA CYS A 38 14.09 45.56 2.86
C CYS A 38 15.03 44.76 3.77
N GLN A 39 16.35 45.01 3.72
CA GLN A 39 17.30 44.44 4.69
C GLN A 39 17.02 44.93 6.12
N GLU A 40 16.77 46.23 6.30
CA GLU A 40 16.44 46.81 7.60
C GLU A 40 15.15 46.24 8.18
N ARG A 41 14.11 46.07 7.35
CA ARG A 41 12.87 45.41 7.76
C ARG A 41 13.13 43.98 8.25
N LEU A 42 13.87 43.18 7.48
CA LEU A 42 14.18 41.80 7.86
C LEU A 42 15.00 41.74 9.16
N LYS A 43 15.95 42.67 9.33
CA LYS A 43 16.73 42.81 10.55
C LYS A 43 15.85 43.14 11.75
N PHE A 44 14.93 44.09 11.60
CA PHE A 44 13.97 44.46 12.64
C PHE A 44 13.09 43.27 13.07
N MET A 45 12.59 42.48 12.11
CA MET A 45 11.83 41.26 12.41
C MET A 45 12.67 40.22 13.18
N SER A 46 13.94 40.06 12.79
CA SER A 46 14.89 39.18 13.48
C SER A 46 15.18 39.64 14.92
N GLU A 47 15.33 40.95 15.13
CA GLU A 47 15.52 41.53 16.46
C GLU A 47 14.30 41.28 17.37
N ILE A 48 13.08 41.47 16.86
CA ILE A 48 11.85 41.15 17.60
C ILE A 48 11.80 39.67 17.98
N LYS A 49 12.05 38.76 17.01
CA LYS A 49 12.10 37.32 17.26
C LYS A 49 13.15 36.98 18.32
N GLY A 50 14.31 37.62 18.28
CA GLY A 50 15.37 37.48 19.28
C GLY A 50 14.94 37.97 20.67
N ALA A 51 14.22 39.09 20.74
CA ALA A 51 13.73 39.66 21.99
C ALA A 51 12.72 38.75 22.70
N PHE A 52 11.83 38.06 21.96
CA PHE A 52 10.92 37.07 22.54
C PHE A 52 11.59 35.73 22.83
N ARG A 53 12.56 35.32 22.01
CA ARG A 53 13.19 33.99 22.14
C ARG A 53 13.88 33.78 23.49
N ARG A 54 14.61 34.79 23.99
CA ARG A 54 15.34 34.69 25.26
C ARG A 54 14.44 34.41 26.46
N PRO A 55 13.42 35.24 26.78
CA PRO A 55 12.55 34.98 27.93
C PRO A 55 11.76 33.68 27.78
N VAL A 56 11.38 33.30 26.56
CA VAL A 56 10.69 32.02 26.31
C VAL A 56 11.61 30.83 26.61
N LEU A 57 12.87 30.86 26.17
CA LEU A 57 13.81 29.78 26.46
C LEU A 57 14.15 29.69 27.95
N GLU A 58 14.30 30.82 28.63
CA GLU A 58 14.52 30.84 30.07
C GLU A 58 13.31 30.28 30.85
N ALA A 59 12.08 30.61 30.41
CA ALA A 59 10.88 30.04 31.00
C ALA A 59 10.76 28.53 30.74
N LEU A 60 11.12 28.07 29.53
CA LEU A 60 11.15 26.65 29.17
C LEU A 60 12.17 25.85 29.98
N GLU A 61 13.32 26.44 30.33
CA GLU A 61 14.32 25.75 31.15
C GLU A 61 13.84 25.54 32.59
N LYS A 62 13.08 26.50 33.13
CA LYS A 62 12.53 26.41 34.49
C LYS A 62 11.34 25.46 34.59
N GLU A 63 10.60 25.28 33.51
CA GLU A 63 9.40 24.46 33.47
C GLU A 63 9.65 23.14 32.77
N THR A 64 9.63 22.04 33.53
CA THR A 64 9.59 20.71 32.94
C THR A 64 8.14 20.21 32.98
N PHE A 65 7.58 19.85 31.82
CA PHE A 65 6.26 19.22 31.72
C PHE A 65 6.36 17.76 31.25
N PRO A 66 6.92 16.83 32.05
CA PRO A 66 7.12 15.43 31.64
C PRO A 66 5.81 14.76 31.22
N TRP A 67 4.73 14.97 31.96
CA TRP A 67 3.42 14.37 31.67
C TRP A 67 2.86 14.83 30.31
N LEU A 68 3.12 16.08 29.91
CA LEU A 68 2.68 16.63 28.65
C LEU A 68 3.47 16.00 27.51
N TRP A 69 4.79 15.87 27.68
CA TRP A 69 5.65 15.24 26.69
C TRP A 69 5.32 13.76 26.53
N GLU A 70 5.08 13.04 27.63
CA GLU A 70 4.65 11.64 27.60
C GLU A 70 3.32 11.47 26.86
N LYS A 71 2.36 12.38 27.10
CA LYS A 71 1.08 12.38 26.39
C LYS A 71 1.25 12.66 24.89
N ILE A 72 2.08 13.63 24.52
CA ILE A 72 2.38 13.96 23.11
C ILE A 72 3.06 12.78 22.43
N GLU A 73 4.07 12.18 23.07
CA GLU A 73 4.80 11.04 22.54
C GLU A 73 3.88 9.82 22.33
N ARG A 74 3.02 9.54 23.31
CA ARG A 74 2.03 8.48 23.21
C ARG A 74 1.12 8.70 22.02
N GLU A 75 0.63 9.92 21.83
CA GLU A 75 -0.28 10.27 20.73
C GLU A 75 0.39 10.18 19.35
N ILE A 76 1.65 10.61 19.23
CA ILE A 76 2.44 10.49 17.99
C ILE A 76 2.67 9.01 17.65
N ARG A 77 2.97 8.17 18.66
CA ARG A 77 3.17 6.73 18.47
C ARG A 77 1.87 5.97 18.22
N SER A 78 0.76 6.40 18.83
CA SER A 78 -0.55 5.74 18.74
C SER A 78 -1.31 6.12 17.49
N LYS A 79 -0.96 7.20 16.79
CA LYS A 79 -1.48 7.44 15.44
C LYS A 79 -0.90 6.37 14.51
N PRO A 80 -1.70 5.39 14.03
CA PRO A 80 -1.25 4.57 12.93
C PRO A 80 -0.90 5.53 11.80
N ARG A 81 0.32 5.43 11.24
CA ARG A 81 0.67 6.13 10.00
C ARG A 81 -0.50 5.94 9.06
N GLU A 82 -1.16 7.04 8.66
CA GLU A 82 -2.38 6.98 7.85
C GLU A 82 -2.16 5.99 6.73
N SER A 83 -2.81 4.84 6.90
CA SER A 83 -2.59 3.64 6.14
C SER A 83 -3.28 3.90 4.83
N PHE A 84 -2.57 4.49 3.88
CA PHE A 84 -2.74 4.49 2.41
C PHE A 84 -4.17 4.71 1.85
N TRP A 85 -5.17 4.00 2.37
CA TRP A 85 -6.61 4.14 2.25
C TRP A 85 -7.20 5.52 2.58
N GLU A 86 -6.66 6.29 3.54
CA GLU A 86 -7.19 7.65 3.79
C GLU A 86 -6.79 8.63 2.69
N SER A 87 -5.55 8.55 2.18
CA SER A 87 -5.10 9.29 0.99
C SER A 87 -5.87 8.88 -0.28
N ILE A 88 -6.26 7.60 -0.42
CA ILE A 88 -7.05 7.13 -1.56
C ILE A 88 -8.52 7.55 -1.46
N LYS A 89 -9.12 7.55 -0.25
CA LYS A 89 -10.49 8.03 -0.05
C LYS A 89 -10.63 9.51 -0.38
N GLY A 90 -9.66 10.34 0.02
CA GLY A 90 -9.65 11.77 -0.32
C GLY A 90 -9.65 12.02 -1.83
N TRP A 91 -8.89 11.23 -2.61
CA TRP A 91 -8.90 11.35 -4.08
C TRP A 91 -10.25 10.95 -4.71
N PHE A 92 -11.00 10.06 -4.04
CA PHE A 92 -12.28 9.56 -4.52
C PHE A 92 -13.48 10.47 -4.20
N GLU A 93 -13.39 11.25 -3.12
CA GLU A 93 -14.45 12.17 -2.70
C GLU A 93 -14.37 13.53 -3.41
N ILE A 94 -13.20 13.92 -3.93
CA ILE A 94 -12.96 15.25 -4.52
C ILE A 94 -13.56 15.43 -5.94
N THR A 95 -14.08 14.39 -6.61
CA THR A 95 -14.64 14.59 -7.96
C THR A 95 -15.95 13.84 -8.28
N PRO A 96 -17.13 14.42 -7.94
CA PRO A 96 -18.42 13.87 -8.37
C PRO A 96 -18.61 13.86 -9.90
N PHE A 97 -17.88 14.70 -10.64
CA PHE A 97 -17.97 14.79 -12.11
C PHE A 97 -17.22 13.67 -12.86
N LEU A 98 -16.06 13.20 -12.36
CA LEU A 98 -15.33 12.08 -12.98
C LEU A 98 -16.00 10.71 -12.70
N LYS A 99 -16.77 10.62 -11.61
CA LYS A 99 -17.44 9.39 -11.14
C LYS A 99 -18.56 8.88 -12.06
N LYS A 100 -19.10 9.72 -12.97
CA LYS A 100 -20.10 9.29 -13.97
C LYS A 100 -19.52 9.18 -15.40
N ARG A 101 -18.54 10.01 -15.75
CA ARG A 101 -17.99 10.07 -17.13
C ARG A 101 -16.99 8.95 -17.42
N ILE A 102 -16.17 8.56 -16.45
CA ILE A 102 -15.07 7.61 -16.65
C ILE A 102 -15.37 6.23 -16.08
N TRP A 103 -16.20 6.15 -15.03
CA TRP A 103 -16.52 4.87 -14.39
C TRP A 103 -17.37 3.96 -15.27
N ILE A 104 -18.32 4.50 -16.04
CA ILE A 104 -19.16 3.70 -16.95
C ILE A 104 -18.31 3.03 -18.05
N PRO A 105 -17.43 3.74 -18.79
CA PRO A 105 -16.57 3.05 -19.76
C PRO A 105 -15.52 2.17 -19.09
N ALA A 106 -14.98 2.55 -17.92
CA ALA A 106 -13.99 1.75 -17.22
C ALA A 106 -14.55 0.42 -16.68
N THR A 107 -15.78 0.40 -16.15
CA THR A 107 -16.45 -0.84 -15.72
C THR A 107 -16.78 -1.72 -16.91
N VAL A 108 -17.24 -1.15 -18.03
CA VAL A 108 -17.48 -1.92 -19.26
C VAL A 108 -16.18 -2.55 -19.78
N VAL A 109 -15.08 -1.80 -19.81
CA VAL A 109 -13.76 -2.32 -20.23
C VAL A 109 -13.26 -3.39 -19.26
N ALA A 110 -13.38 -3.19 -17.94
CA ALA A 110 -12.98 -4.17 -16.95
C ALA A 110 -13.83 -5.46 -17.05
N ILE A 111 -15.14 -5.34 -17.25
CA ILE A 111 -16.03 -6.49 -17.47
C ILE A 111 -15.68 -7.20 -18.78
N LEU A 112 -15.39 -6.48 -19.86
CA LEU A 112 -14.95 -7.08 -21.12
C LEU A 112 -13.60 -7.78 -20.97
N LEU A 113 -12.64 -7.18 -20.26
CA LEU A 113 -11.36 -7.82 -19.95
C LEU A 113 -11.57 -9.07 -19.10
N ILE A 114 -12.42 -9.02 -18.07
CA ILE A 114 -12.77 -10.18 -17.25
C ILE A 114 -13.46 -11.25 -18.09
N LEU A 115 -14.38 -10.90 -18.99
CA LEU A 115 -15.05 -11.85 -19.88
C LEU A 115 -14.11 -12.45 -20.93
N LEU A 116 -13.09 -11.70 -21.38
CA LEU A 116 -12.07 -12.20 -22.31
C LEU A 116 -11.04 -13.09 -21.60
N ILE A 117 -10.69 -12.77 -20.36
CA ILE A 117 -9.72 -13.51 -19.55
C ILE A 117 -10.39 -14.71 -18.84
N SER A 118 -11.68 -14.64 -18.49
CA SER A 118 -12.45 -15.70 -17.84
C SER A 118 -12.36 -17.05 -18.55
N PRO A 119 -12.63 -17.17 -19.87
CA PRO A 119 -12.47 -18.44 -20.57
C PRO A 119 -11.01 -18.86 -20.66
N THR A 120 -10.02 -17.97 -20.55
CA THR A 120 -8.61 -18.38 -20.50
C THR A 120 -8.19 -18.94 -19.14
N LEU A 121 -8.80 -18.46 -18.06
CA LEU A 121 -8.60 -18.98 -16.70
C LEU A 121 -9.47 -20.21 -16.40
N PHE A 122 -10.66 -20.30 -17.00
CA PHE A 122 -11.55 -21.47 -16.88
C PHE A 122 -11.24 -22.59 -17.88
N LYS A 123 -10.40 -22.35 -18.90
CA LYS A 123 -9.92 -23.40 -19.83
C LYS A 123 -8.67 -24.10 -19.30
N LYS A 124 -8.78 -24.63 -18.08
CA LYS A 124 -8.04 -25.75 -17.47
C LYS A 124 -8.62 -25.92 -16.06
N ASN A 125 -9.39 -26.96 -15.73
CA ASN A 125 -9.10 -28.37 -15.95
C ASN A 125 -10.39 -29.09 -16.38
N SER A 126 -10.55 -29.32 -17.69
CA SER A 126 -11.26 -30.54 -18.09
C SER A 126 -10.36 -31.69 -17.65
N SER A 127 -10.64 -32.28 -16.49
CA SER A 127 -10.11 -33.58 -16.13
C SER A 127 -10.62 -34.56 -17.17
N HIS A 128 -9.83 -34.74 -18.23
CA HIS A 128 -9.88 -35.94 -19.03
C HIS A 128 -9.46 -37.03 -18.04
N PHE A 129 -10.43 -37.72 -17.45
CA PHE A 129 -10.15 -38.94 -16.71
C PHE A 129 -9.72 -39.96 -17.76
N PRO A 130 -8.44 -40.38 -17.83
CA PRO A 130 -8.15 -41.64 -18.51
C PRO A 130 -8.90 -42.70 -17.71
N LEU A 131 -9.83 -43.40 -18.36
CA LEU A 131 -10.52 -44.55 -17.77
C LEU A 131 -9.44 -45.52 -17.28
N PRO A 132 -9.48 -45.97 -16.01
CA PRO A 132 -8.50 -46.95 -15.53
C PRO A 132 -8.65 -48.22 -16.37
N VAL A 133 -7.58 -48.57 -17.09
CA VAL A 133 -7.47 -49.85 -17.77
C VAL A 133 -7.23 -50.89 -16.68
N VAL A 134 -8.27 -51.63 -16.33
CA VAL A 134 -8.16 -52.81 -15.46
C VAL A 134 -7.86 -53.99 -16.37
N GLU A 135 -6.62 -54.48 -16.34
CA GLU A 135 -6.25 -55.72 -17.03
C GLU A 135 -6.48 -56.88 -16.03
N TYR A 136 -7.54 -57.66 -16.25
CA TYR A 136 -7.83 -58.87 -15.46
C TYR A 136 -7.12 -60.07 -16.09
N VAL A 137 -6.31 -60.78 -15.30
CA VAL A 137 -5.64 -62.02 -15.74
C VAL A 137 -6.09 -63.14 -14.81
N GLU A 138 -6.91 -64.05 -15.34
CA GLU A 138 -7.40 -65.22 -14.63
C GLU A 138 -6.38 -66.36 -14.75
N SER A 139 -5.83 -66.83 -13.63
CA SER A 139 -5.02 -68.05 -13.58
C SER A 139 -5.79 -69.12 -12.82
N LYS A 140 -5.70 -70.38 -13.26
CA LYS A 140 -6.53 -71.51 -12.77
C LYS A 140 -6.43 -71.82 -11.26
N THR A 141 -5.55 -71.16 -10.52
CA THR A 141 -5.35 -71.39 -9.08
C THR A 141 -5.49 -70.13 -8.22
N ASN A 142 -5.43 -68.92 -8.79
CA ASN A 142 -5.52 -67.67 -8.02
C ASN A 142 -6.06 -66.52 -8.89
N ASN A 143 -6.95 -65.71 -8.32
CA ASN A 143 -7.43 -64.47 -8.93
C ASN A 143 -6.47 -63.33 -8.60
N ILE A 144 -5.90 -62.70 -9.64
CA ILE A 144 -4.95 -61.59 -9.49
C ILE A 144 -5.50 -60.37 -10.22
N MET A 145 -5.54 -59.22 -9.54
CA MET A 145 -5.87 -57.93 -10.15
C MET A 145 -4.62 -57.05 -10.14
N ILE A 146 -4.25 -56.52 -11.30
CA ILE A 146 -3.12 -55.62 -11.47
C ILE A 146 -3.65 -54.23 -11.81
N TYR A 147 -3.26 -53.23 -11.02
CA TYR A 147 -3.53 -51.82 -11.30
C TYR A 147 -2.20 -51.10 -11.58
N GLU A 148 -2.10 -50.46 -12.73
CA GLU A 148 -0.97 -49.61 -13.09
C GLU A 148 -1.41 -48.14 -13.14
N LEU A 149 -0.83 -47.31 -12.27
CA LEU A 149 -1.05 -45.86 -12.28
C LEU A 149 0.10 -45.17 -13.03
N GLU A 150 -0.18 -44.68 -14.24
CA GLU A 150 0.84 -44.08 -15.13
C GLU A 150 1.49 -42.81 -14.57
N SER A 151 0.92 -42.16 -13.55
CA SER A 151 1.43 -40.89 -13.01
C SER A 151 2.53 -41.04 -11.93
N GLY A 152 2.94 -42.28 -11.62
CA GLY A 152 4.08 -42.54 -10.74
C GLY A 152 4.28 -44.04 -10.58
N LYS A 153 5.25 -44.60 -11.33
CA LYS A 153 5.66 -46.02 -11.43
C LYS A 153 5.48 -46.84 -10.13
N VAL A 154 4.26 -47.24 -9.84
CA VAL A 154 3.91 -48.13 -8.73
C VAL A 154 2.89 -49.10 -9.29
N THR A 155 3.27 -50.38 -9.32
CA THR A 155 2.37 -51.49 -9.64
C THR A 155 1.93 -52.10 -8.33
N VAL A 156 0.62 -52.13 -8.08
CA VAL A 156 0.06 -52.79 -6.90
C VAL A 156 -0.54 -54.12 -7.35
N ILE A 157 -0.02 -55.22 -6.81
CA ILE A 157 -0.49 -56.58 -7.11
C ILE A 157 -1.19 -57.10 -5.85
N TRP A 158 -2.49 -57.41 -5.98
CA TRP A 158 -3.25 -58.08 -4.93
C TRP A 158 -3.41 -59.55 -5.29
N LEU A 159 -2.95 -60.43 -4.40
CA LEU A 159 -3.14 -61.87 -4.48
C LEU A 159 -4.27 -62.25 -3.53
N PHE A 160 -5.37 -62.77 -4.08
CA PHE A 160 -6.42 -63.39 -3.28
C PHE A 160 -6.07 -64.88 -3.13
N GLU A 161 -5.82 -65.30 -1.90
CA GLU A 161 -5.68 -66.71 -1.54
C GLU A 161 -7.06 -67.19 -1.10
N GLU A 162 -7.65 -68.17 -1.79
CA GLU A 162 -8.93 -68.76 -1.39
C GLU A 162 -8.71 -69.53 -0.08
N SER A 163 -9.14 -68.96 1.04
CA SER A 163 -9.21 -69.68 2.31
C SER A 163 -10.30 -70.74 2.19
N GLU A 164 -9.89 -72.01 2.17
CA GLU A 164 -10.77 -73.17 2.10
C GLU A 164 -11.91 -73.08 3.13
N ALA A 165 -13.13 -73.27 2.64
CA ALA A 165 -14.36 -73.17 3.42
C ALA A 165 -14.47 -74.32 4.44
N GLU A 166 -14.14 -74.07 5.70
CA GLU A 166 -14.55 -74.95 6.81
C GLU A 166 -16.00 -74.65 7.22
N SER A 167 -16.89 -75.43 6.61
CA SER A 167 -18.15 -76.01 7.11
C SER A 167 -18.73 -75.52 8.46
N SER A 168 -19.95 -74.98 8.42
CA SER A 168 -20.96 -74.99 9.51
C SER A 168 -21.23 -76.44 9.99
N PRO A 169 -21.66 -76.74 11.24
CA PRO A 169 -22.88 -76.25 11.92
C PRO A 169 -22.64 -76.00 13.45
N SER A 170 -23.55 -75.56 14.33
CA SER A 170 -24.99 -75.78 14.58
C SER A 170 -25.60 -74.61 15.34
#